data_AF-A0A973GAM9-F1
#
_entry.id   AF-A0A973GAM9-F1
#
_cell.length_a   1.000
_cell.length_b   1.000
_cell.length_c   1.000
_cell.angle_alpha   90.00
_cell.angle_beta   90.00
_cell.angle_gamma   90.00
#
_symmetry.space_group_name_H-M   'P 1'
#
loop_
_entity.id
_entity.type
_entity.pdbx_description
1 polymer ?
#
loop_
_entity_poly.entity_id
_entity_poly.type
_entity_poly.pdbx_seq_one_letter_code
_entity_poly.pdbx_strand_id
1 'polypeptide(L)'
;MTTQWNGYRPYEADNVRPPSQLPRAEARLVFERCMETKSERMEMLRRLLANSGRVLGTSDAAVQELNDWFLANVEADPGQPGRLAAGWYSVVHDVALFLGEVMIERHPNLRWAFFTWGKSSVAFQRHVIMGLGTEDPKLHTHIDVDRMVSGYAYRAIAAHGSVPVYGTVEVRGTKLDVDAIAARHRDREVETDAFVRWLQMVARRA
;
A
#
# COMPACT_ATOMS: atom_id res chain seq x y z
N MET A 1 3.33 11.41 17.81
CA MET A 1 3.58 10.34 18.80
C MET A 1 4.40 9.28 18.09
N THR A 2 5.43 8.71 18.73
CA THR A 2 6.23 7.64 18.11
C THR A 2 5.51 6.30 18.23
N THR A 3 5.46 5.53 17.16
CA THR A 3 4.79 4.22 17.14
C THR A 3 5.50 3.22 18.07
N GLN A 4 4.74 2.54 18.93
CA GLN A 4 5.28 1.48 19.79
C GLN A 4 5.37 0.16 19.04
N TRP A 5 6.56 -0.14 18.52
CA TRP A 5 6.86 -1.33 17.73
C TRP A 5 6.95 -2.63 18.54
N ASN A 6 6.68 -2.63 19.86
CA ASN A 6 7.00 -3.74 20.74
C ASN A 6 6.31 -5.04 20.29
N GLY A 7 7.11 -6.02 19.86
CA GLY A 7 6.65 -7.31 19.33
C GLY A 7 6.31 -7.34 17.84
N TYR A 8 6.31 -6.19 17.15
CA TYR A 8 6.12 -6.13 15.71
C TYR A 8 7.40 -6.56 14.99
N ARG A 9 7.29 -7.58 14.13
CA ARG A 9 8.39 -8.06 13.30
C ARG A 9 8.20 -7.55 11.87
N PRO A 10 9.11 -6.72 11.34
CA PRO A 10 9.05 -6.29 9.94
C PRO A 10 8.94 -7.48 9.00
N TYR A 11 8.19 -7.30 7.93
CA TYR A 11 8.12 -8.24 6.83
C TYR A 11 9.45 -8.19 6.09
N GLU A 12 10.21 -9.28 6.20
CA GLU A 12 11.43 -9.47 5.43
C GLU A 12 11.05 -10.10 4.09
N ALA A 13 11.03 -9.28 3.05
CA ALA A 13 11.04 -9.83 1.71
C ALA A 13 12.46 -10.32 1.42
N ASP A 14 12.67 -11.64 1.31
CA ASP A 14 13.96 -12.26 0.96
C ASP A 14 14.59 -11.75 -0.36
N ASN A 15 13.87 -10.91 -1.11
CA ASN A 15 14.28 -10.43 -2.42
C ASN A 15 14.76 -8.99 -2.35
N VAL A 16 16.00 -8.78 -2.78
CA VAL A 16 16.61 -7.45 -2.91
C VAL A 16 15.97 -6.63 -4.04
N ARG A 17 15.20 -7.24 -4.94
CA ARG A 17 14.65 -6.62 -6.15
C ARG A 17 13.11 -6.62 -6.15
N PRO A 18 12.46 -5.59 -6.74
CA PRO A 18 11.03 -5.57 -6.96
C PRO A 18 10.55 -6.79 -7.77
N PRO A 19 9.33 -7.32 -7.51
CA PRO A 19 8.82 -8.50 -8.22
C PRO A 19 8.80 -8.36 -9.75
N SER A 20 8.61 -7.16 -10.30
CA SER A 20 8.62 -6.91 -11.75
C SER A 20 10.00 -7.10 -12.41
N GLN A 21 11.07 -7.11 -11.62
CA GLN A 21 12.46 -7.31 -12.08
C GLN A 21 12.96 -8.73 -11.85
N LEU A 22 12.17 -9.57 -11.17
CA LEU A 22 12.51 -10.97 -10.95
C LEU A 22 12.08 -11.83 -12.14
N PRO A 23 12.79 -12.95 -12.41
CA PRO A 23 12.26 -14.02 -13.22
C PRO A 23 10.86 -14.45 -12.72
N ARG A 24 9.97 -14.80 -13.65
CA ARG A 24 8.56 -15.11 -13.31
C ARG A 24 8.42 -16.20 -12.26
N ALA A 25 9.28 -17.23 -12.31
CA ALA A 25 9.28 -18.32 -11.34
C ALA A 25 9.66 -17.82 -9.93
N GLU A 26 10.70 -16.98 -9.81
CA GLU A 26 11.08 -16.37 -8.54
C GLU A 26 9.96 -15.48 -8.00
N ALA A 27 9.40 -14.59 -8.83
CA ALA A 27 8.29 -13.72 -8.42
C ALA A 27 7.04 -14.51 -8.00
N ARG A 28 6.80 -15.66 -8.62
CA ARG A 28 5.71 -16.57 -8.24
C ARG A 28 5.94 -17.15 -6.83
N LEU A 29 7.17 -17.54 -6.49
CA LEU A 29 7.50 -18.00 -5.14
C LEU A 29 7.30 -16.88 -4.10
N VAL A 30 7.61 -15.63 -4.45
CA VAL A 30 7.31 -14.47 -3.59
C VAL A 30 5.82 -14.33 -3.34
N PHE A 31 5.01 -14.47 -4.39
CA PHE A 31 3.55 -14.45 -4.28
C PHE A 31 3.03 -15.58 -3.37
N GLU A 32 3.49 -16.80 -3.59
CA GLU A 32 3.05 -17.98 -2.82
C GLU A 32 3.39 -17.81 -1.34
N ARG A 33 4.62 -17.40 -1.01
CA ARG A 33 5.02 -17.13 0.37
C ARG A 33 4.21 -15.99 1.01
N CYS A 34 3.93 -14.93 0.25
CA CYS A 34 3.07 -13.85 0.74
C CYS A 34 1.68 -14.39 1.11
N MET A 35 1.09 -15.26 0.30
CA MET A 35 -0.19 -15.89 0.61
C MET A 35 -0.12 -16.85 1.80
N GLU A 36 0.97 -17.60 1.95
CA GLU A 36 1.21 -18.51 3.08
C GLU A 36 1.35 -17.74 4.41
N THR A 37 2.05 -16.60 4.39
CA THR A 37 2.34 -15.80 5.59
C THR A 37 1.29 -14.73 5.91
N LYS A 38 0.34 -14.48 4.99
CA LYS A 38 -0.69 -13.44 5.10
C LYS A 38 -1.39 -13.39 6.46
N SER A 39 -1.80 -14.54 6.98
CA SER A 39 -2.49 -14.62 8.28
C SER A 39 -1.58 -14.23 9.46
N GLU A 40 -0.30 -14.60 9.42
CA GLU A 40 0.68 -14.15 10.41
C GLU A 40 0.89 -12.64 10.32
N ARG A 41 0.97 -12.09 9.10
CA ARG A 41 1.12 -10.65 8.87
C ARG A 41 -0.06 -9.84 9.42
N MET A 42 -1.29 -10.30 9.21
CA MET A 42 -2.47 -9.68 9.81
C MET A 42 -2.45 -9.75 11.35
N GLU A 43 -1.90 -10.80 11.94
CA GLU A 43 -1.69 -10.90 13.39
C GLU A 43 -0.62 -9.92 13.90
N MET A 44 0.44 -9.68 13.13
CA MET A 44 1.41 -8.62 13.46
C MET A 44 0.75 -7.24 13.49
N LEU A 45 -0.08 -6.92 12.48
CA LEU A 45 -0.85 -5.67 12.47
C LEU A 45 -1.82 -5.57 13.65
N ARG A 46 -2.54 -6.65 13.96
CA ARG A 46 -3.46 -6.70 15.12
C ARG A 46 -2.74 -6.38 16.43
N ARG A 47 -1.56 -6.97 16.67
CA ARG A 47 -0.74 -6.72 17.86
C ARG A 47 -0.22 -5.29 17.91
N LEU A 48 0.23 -4.76 16.77
CA LEU A 48 0.68 -3.38 16.66
C LEU A 48 -0.42 -2.39 17.06
N LEU A 49 -1.65 -2.62 16.62
CA LEU A 49 -2.81 -1.77 16.96
C LEU A 49 -3.24 -1.93 18.42
N ALA A 50 -3.22 -3.16 18.94
CA ALA A 50 -3.56 -3.45 20.33
C ALA A 50 -2.66 -2.70 21.32
N ASN A 51 -1.37 -2.49 20.99
CA ASN A 51 -0.46 -1.66 21.80
C ASN A 51 -0.92 -0.20 21.93
N SER A 52 -1.78 0.27 21.04
CA SER A 52 -2.40 1.60 21.07
C SER A 52 -3.85 1.60 21.59
N GLY A 53 -4.33 0.47 22.12
CA GLY A 53 -5.70 0.31 22.62
C GLY A 53 -6.76 0.15 21.52
N ARG A 54 -6.36 -0.19 20.29
CA ARG A 54 -7.26 -0.36 19.14
C ARG A 54 -7.47 -1.83 18.80
N VAL A 55 -8.63 -2.13 18.24
CA VAL A 55 -8.99 -3.49 17.80
C VAL A 55 -9.08 -3.51 16.28
N LEU A 56 -8.37 -4.44 15.65
CA LEU A 56 -8.49 -4.67 14.20
C LEU A 56 -9.82 -5.40 13.92
N GLY A 57 -10.73 -4.75 13.20
CA GLY A 57 -12.04 -5.29 12.85
C GLY A 57 -12.44 -4.97 11.41
N THR A 58 -13.42 -5.70 10.87
CA THR A 58 -13.79 -5.65 9.45
C THR A 58 -14.98 -4.76 9.14
N SER A 59 -15.61 -4.13 10.14
CA SER A 59 -16.70 -3.16 9.95
C SER A 59 -16.16 -1.83 9.39
N ASP A 60 -17.03 -1.03 8.74
CA ASP A 60 -16.61 0.29 8.22
C ASP A 60 -16.04 1.20 9.30
N ALA A 61 -16.63 1.17 10.51
CA ALA A 61 -16.12 1.93 11.65
C ALA A 61 -14.71 1.47 12.08
N ALA A 62 -14.47 0.15 12.17
CA ALA A 62 -13.15 -0.36 12.54
C ALA A 62 -12.09 -0.11 11.44
N VAL A 63 -12.48 -0.18 10.16
CA VAL A 63 -11.61 0.18 9.03
C VAL A 63 -11.30 1.68 9.04
N GLN A 64 -12.25 2.52 9.42
CA GLN A 64 -12.02 3.95 9.60
C GLN A 64 -11.07 4.23 10.76
N GLU A 65 -11.22 3.55 11.91
CA GLU A 65 -10.29 3.67 13.04
C GLU A 65 -8.86 3.27 12.66
N LEU A 66 -8.71 2.24 11.81
CA LEU A 66 -7.41 1.86 11.23
C LEU A 66 -6.87 2.97 10.31
N ASN A 67 -7.72 3.56 9.46
CA ASN A 67 -7.32 4.68 8.59
C ASN A 67 -6.82 5.87 9.41
N ASP A 68 -7.58 6.28 10.43
CA ASP A 68 -7.26 7.43 11.28
C ASP A 68 -5.95 7.18 12.05
N TRP A 69 -5.78 5.98 12.59
CA TRP A 69 -4.52 5.58 13.21
C TRP A 69 -3.36 5.63 12.21
N PHE A 70 -3.53 5.05 11.03
CA PHE A 70 -2.49 4.99 10.01
C PHE A 70 -2.07 6.39 9.58
N LEU A 71 -3.04 7.25 9.25
CA LEU A 71 -2.82 8.63 8.87
C LEU A 71 -2.10 9.42 9.98
N ALA A 72 -2.49 9.25 11.25
CA ALA A 72 -1.89 9.98 12.35
C ALA A 72 -0.47 9.51 12.74
N ASN A 73 -0.09 8.28 12.40
CA ASN A 73 1.15 7.67 12.89
C ASN A 73 2.20 7.42 11.81
N VAL A 74 1.85 7.38 10.52
CA VAL A 74 2.81 7.08 9.45
C VAL A 74 3.99 8.05 9.47
N GLU A 75 5.20 7.50 9.55
CA GLU A 75 6.44 8.27 9.70
C GLU A 75 7.29 8.22 8.43
N ALA A 76 7.92 9.34 8.13
CA ALA A 76 8.97 9.42 7.12
C ALA A 76 10.33 8.99 7.66
N ASP A 77 11.23 8.59 6.76
CA ASP A 77 12.64 8.41 7.07
C ASP A 77 13.27 9.78 7.40
N PRO A 78 13.82 9.98 8.61
CA PRO A 78 14.43 11.25 8.99
C PRO A 78 15.68 11.59 8.18
N GLY A 79 16.38 10.59 7.62
CA GLY A 79 17.55 10.77 6.77
C GLY A 79 17.23 10.90 5.29
N GLN A 80 16.01 10.56 4.87
CA GLN A 80 15.59 10.56 3.46
C GLN A 80 14.16 11.12 3.30
N PRO A 81 14.00 12.46 3.28
CA PRO A 81 12.70 13.10 3.09
C PRO A 81 11.94 12.55 1.88
N GLY A 82 10.63 12.37 2.04
CA GLY A 82 9.78 11.75 1.02
C GLY A 82 9.81 10.23 0.96
N ARG A 83 10.63 9.56 1.77
CA ARG A 83 10.57 8.10 1.98
C ARG A 83 9.88 7.78 3.29
N LEU A 84 9.20 6.62 3.35
CA LEU A 84 8.71 6.06 4.61
C LEU A 84 9.88 5.57 5.45
N ALA A 85 9.77 5.65 6.78
CA ALA A 85 10.72 4.97 7.64
C ALA A 85 10.63 3.44 7.43
N ALA A 86 11.74 2.72 7.65
CA ALA A 86 11.88 1.33 7.24
C ALA A 86 10.75 0.41 7.74
N GLY A 87 10.35 0.53 9.00
CA GLY A 87 9.26 -0.27 9.59
C GLY A 87 7.90 -0.03 8.93
N TRP A 88 7.65 1.20 8.45
CA TRP A 88 6.38 1.58 7.84
C TRP A 88 6.12 0.93 6.48
N TYR A 89 7.16 0.54 5.74
CA TYR A 89 6.96 -0.28 4.54
C TYR A 89 6.32 -1.62 4.86
N SER A 90 6.70 -2.24 5.99
CA SER A 90 6.08 -3.47 6.43
C SER A 90 4.65 -3.25 6.92
N VAL A 91 4.39 -2.15 7.62
CA VAL A 91 3.02 -1.82 8.08
C VAL A 91 2.10 -1.58 6.89
N VAL A 92 2.57 -0.86 5.87
CA VAL A 92 1.87 -0.66 4.60
C VAL A 92 1.47 -2.00 3.97
N HIS A 93 2.41 -2.95 3.93
CA HIS A 93 2.16 -4.29 3.40
C HIS A 93 1.08 -5.03 4.21
N ASP A 94 1.21 -5.06 5.54
CA ASP A 94 0.25 -5.75 6.40
C ASP A 94 -1.16 -5.13 6.34
N VAL A 95 -1.25 -3.79 6.23
CA VAL A 95 -2.51 -3.06 6.02
C VAL A 95 -3.11 -3.41 4.66
N ALA A 96 -2.31 -3.49 3.59
CA ALA A 96 -2.80 -3.87 2.27
C ALA A 96 -3.34 -5.30 2.23
N LEU A 97 -2.68 -6.24 2.91
CA LEU A 97 -3.17 -7.61 3.06
C LEU A 97 -4.49 -7.64 3.82
N PHE A 98 -4.58 -6.92 4.94
CA PHE A 98 -5.80 -6.81 5.72
C PHE A 98 -6.96 -6.24 4.89
N LEU A 99 -6.77 -5.12 4.21
CA LEU A 99 -7.82 -4.50 3.39
C LEU A 99 -8.25 -5.41 2.23
N GLY A 100 -7.31 -6.13 1.61
CA GLY A 100 -7.64 -7.12 0.58
C GLY A 100 -8.47 -8.29 1.11
N GLU A 101 -8.20 -8.77 2.34
CA GLU A 101 -9.05 -9.77 2.99
C GLU A 101 -10.45 -9.25 3.29
N VAL A 102 -10.58 -8.01 3.78
CA VAL A 102 -11.89 -7.38 4.01
C VAL A 102 -12.67 -7.25 2.69
N MET A 103 -12.00 -6.90 1.59
CA MET A 103 -12.64 -6.88 0.26
C MET A 103 -13.16 -8.26 -0.15
N ILE A 104 -12.37 -9.32 0.03
CA ILE A 104 -12.75 -10.71 -0.32
C ILE A 104 -13.87 -11.23 0.59
N GLU A 105 -13.79 -10.97 1.89
CA GLU A 105 -14.82 -11.37 2.86
C GLU A 105 -16.19 -10.79 2.49
N ARG A 106 -16.23 -9.52 2.07
CA ARG A 106 -17.47 -8.84 1.65
C ARG A 106 -17.94 -9.25 0.25
N HIS A 107 -17.04 -9.71 -0.60
CA HIS A 107 -17.31 -10.02 -2.01
C HIS A 107 -16.63 -11.34 -2.42
N PRO A 108 -17.31 -12.49 -2.25
CA PRO A 108 -16.70 -13.82 -2.41
C PRO A 108 -16.19 -14.17 -3.83
N ASN A 109 -16.57 -13.39 -4.85
CA ASN A 109 -16.03 -13.52 -6.21
C ASN A 109 -14.58 -12.98 -6.33
N LEU A 110 -14.17 -12.14 -5.38
CA LEU A 110 -12.83 -11.60 -5.34
C LEU A 110 -11.84 -12.63 -4.82
N ARG A 111 -10.61 -12.54 -5.30
CA ARG A 111 -9.50 -13.41 -4.87
C ARG A 111 -8.16 -12.74 -5.07
N TRP A 112 -7.19 -13.14 -4.26
CA TRP A 112 -5.80 -12.87 -4.55
C TRP A 112 -5.35 -13.60 -5.81
N ALA A 113 -4.58 -12.92 -6.65
CA ALA A 113 -4.01 -13.48 -7.86
C ALA A 113 -2.59 -12.97 -8.09
N PHE A 114 -1.77 -13.83 -8.69
CA PHE A 114 -0.46 -13.46 -9.24
C PHE A 114 -0.64 -12.82 -10.61
N PHE A 115 -0.47 -11.50 -10.69
CA PHE A 115 -0.79 -10.75 -11.90
C PHE A 115 0.32 -10.87 -12.95
N THR A 116 0.02 -11.41 -14.13
CA THR A 116 1.03 -11.61 -15.19
C THR A 116 0.62 -11.01 -16.53
N TRP A 117 -0.33 -10.08 -16.54
CA TRP A 117 -0.83 -9.43 -17.76
C TRP A 117 -0.11 -8.10 -17.98
N GLY A 118 0.34 -7.85 -19.21
CA GLY A 118 1.04 -6.62 -19.59
C GLY A 118 2.36 -6.41 -18.86
N LYS A 119 3.50 -6.72 -19.49
CA LYS A 119 4.84 -6.57 -18.87
C LYS A 119 5.18 -5.13 -18.44
N SER A 120 4.55 -4.14 -19.08
CA SER A 120 4.67 -2.72 -18.72
C SER A 120 3.75 -2.30 -17.58
N SER A 121 2.85 -3.18 -17.14
CA SER A 121 1.97 -2.90 -15.99
C SER A 121 2.81 -2.78 -14.74
N VAL A 122 2.52 -1.75 -13.95
CA VAL A 122 3.12 -1.57 -12.62
C VAL A 122 2.74 -2.68 -11.64
N ALA A 123 1.63 -3.39 -11.90
CA ALA A 123 1.19 -4.55 -11.14
C ALA A 123 1.83 -5.86 -11.62
N PHE A 124 2.64 -5.84 -12.68
CA PHE A 124 3.22 -7.05 -13.26
C PHE A 124 4.05 -7.82 -12.23
N GLN A 125 3.69 -9.08 -12.04
CA GLN A 125 4.24 -10.03 -11.06
C GLN A 125 4.01 -9.66 -9.59
N ARG A 126 2.95 -8.89 -9.28
CA ARG A 126 2.53 -8.57 -7.90
C ARG A 126 1.30 -9.37 -7.48
N HIS A 127 1.06 -9.44 -6.18
CA HIS A 127 -0.20 -9.93 -5.61
C HIS A 127 -1.26 -8.83 -5.77
N VAL A 128 -2.39 -9.17 -6.37
CA VAL A 128 -3.50 -8.22 -6.60
C VAL A 128 -4.83 -8.89 -6.29
N ILE A 129 -5.88 -8.10 -6.11
CA ILE A 129 -7.25 -8.60 -6.07
C ILE A 129 -7.82 -8.63 -7.50
N MET A 130 -8.37 -9.77 -7.91
CA MET A 130 -9.09 -9.94 -9.17
C MET A 130 -10.49 -10.52 -8.92
N GLY A 131 -11.34 -10.50 -9.94
CA GLY A 131 -12.69 -11.09 -9.88
C GLY A 131 -13.83 -10.09 -9.90
N LEU A 132 -13.56 -8.81 -10.17
CA LEU A 132 -14.58 -7.76 -10.33
C LEU A 132 -15.59 -8.17 -11.42
N GLY A 133 -16.87 -8.27 -11.04
CA GLY A 133 -17.92 -8.83 -11.89
C GLY A 133 -18.45 -7.87 -12.98
N THR A 134 -18.28 -6.56 -12.81
CA THR A 134 -18.90 -5.56 -13.70
C THR A 134 -18.11 -5.28 -14.98
N GLU A 135 -17.01 -5.98 -15.24
CA GLU A 135 -16.05 -5.63 -16.29
C GLU A 135 -15.79 -6.77 -17.26
N ASP A 136 -15.55 -6.43 -18.53
CA ASP A 136 -15.21 -7.41 -19.57
C ASP A 136 -13.98 -8.22 -19.09
N PRO A 137 -14.08 -9.56 -18.99
CA PRO A 137 -12.99 -10.42 -18.56
C PRO A 137 -11.68 -10.22 -19.33
N LYS A 138 -11.74 -9.70 -20.57
CA LYS A 138 -10.57 -9.37 -21.40
C LYS A 138 -9.76 -8.17 -20.89
N LEU A 139 -10.34 -7.31 -20.06
CA LEU A 139 -9.66 -6.14 -19.51
C LEU A 139 -8.68 -6.50 -18.40
N HIS A 140 -8.75 -7.74 -17.86
CA HIS A 140 -7.88 -8.23 -16.80
C HIS A 140 -7.79 -7.27 -15.60
N THR A 141 -8.93 -6.68 -15.24
CA THR A 141 -8.93 -5.68 -14.20
C THR A 141 -8.58 -6.26 -12.84
N HIS A 142 -7.85 -5.47 -12.09
CA HIS A 142 -7.28 -5.84 -10.81
C HIS A 142 -7.22 -4.62 -9.90
N ILE A 143 -7.02 -4.88 -8.62
CA ILE A 143 -6.78 -3.87 -7.59
C ILE A 143 -5.44 -4.21 -6.93
N ASP A 144 -4.45 -3.34 -7.11
CA ASP A 144 -3.17 -3.40 -6.41
C ASP A 144 -3.29 -2.63 -5.08
N VAL A 145 -3.78 -3.31 -4.05
CA VAL A 145 -4.06 -2.72 -2.72
C VAL A 145 -2.76 -2.20 -2.09
N ASP A 146 -1.65 -2.92 -2.27
CA ASP A 146 -0.32 -2.53 -1.77
C ASP A 146 0.12 -1.19 -2.35
N ARG A 147 -0.09 -0.98 -3.66
CA ARG A 147 0.16 0.32 -4.31
C ARG A 147 -0.79 1.40 -3.79
N MET A 148 -2.07 1.10 -3.56
CA MET A 148 -3.04 2.06 -3.02
C MET A 148 -2.64 2.54 -1.63
N VAL A 149 -2.32 1.62 -0.72
CA VAL A 149 -1.87 1.94 0.65
C VAL A 149 -0.52 2.65 0.62
N SER A 150 0.45 2.19 -0.17
CA SER A 150 1.75 2.86 -0.32
C SER A 150 1.59 4.29 -0.82
N GLY A 151 0.78 4.50 -1.86
CA GLY A 151 0.50 5.83 -2.40
C GLY A 151 -0.19 6.75 -1.37
N TYR A 152 -1.10 6.19 -0.57
CA TYR A 152 -1.71 6.92 0.53
C TYR A 152 -0.69 7.31 1.62
N ALA A 153 0.17 6.38 2.01
CA ALA A 153 1.25 6.62 2.98
C ALA A 153 2.19 7.75 2.53
N TYR A 154 2.61 7.76 1.26
CA TYR A 154 3.44 8.83 0.71
C TYR A 154 2.74 10.20 0.74
N ARG A 155 1.44 10.24 0.46
CA ARG A 155 0.66 11.49 0.55
C ARG A 155 0.54 11.96 2.00
N ALA A 156 0.31 11.04 2.94
CA ALA A 156 0.24 11.35 4.36
C ALA A 156 1.55 11.95 4.89
N ILE A 157 2.71 11.32 4.63
CA ILE A 157 3.99 11.87 5.08
C ILE A 157 4.34 13.21 4.41
N ALA A 158 3.91 13.42 3.16
CA ALA A 158 4.08 14.69 2.47
C ALA A 158 3.23 15.79 3.11
N ALA A 159 1.98 15.48 3.50
CA ALA A 159 1.13 16.39 4.27
C ALA A 159 1.69 16.69 5.67
N HIS A 160 2.47 15.77 6.24
CA HIS A 160 3.24 16.01 7.48
C HIS A 160 4.55 16.79 7.24
N GLY A 161 4.81 17.26 6.02
CA GLY A 161 5.97 18.06 5.67
C GLY A 161 7.21 17.27 5.22
N SER A 162 7.14 15.94 5.15
CA SER A 162 8.24 15.13 4.60
C SER A 162 8.10 14.99 3.08
N VAL A 163 8.80 15.88 2.38
CA VAL A 163 8.72 15.97 0.92
C VAL A 163 10.10 15.74 0.32
N PRO A 164 10.23 14.93 -0.75
CA PRO A 164 11.52 14.73 -1.39
C PRO A 164 12.03 16.03 -2.01
N VAL A 165 13.34 16.22 -1.93
CA VAL A 165 14.05 17.35 -2.53
C VAL A 165 14.86 16.80 -3.70
N TYR A 166 14.58 17.32 -4.90
CA TYR A 166 15.21 16.88 -6.14
C TYR A 166 16.17 17.93 -6.72
N GLY A 167 15.99 19.20 -6.37
CA GLY A 167 16.77 20.31 -6.89
C GLY A 167 16.50 20.60 -8.37
N THR A 168 17.50 21.21 -9.02
CA THR A 168 17.47 21.51 -10.45
C THR A 168 18.11 20.37 -11.25
N VAL A 169 17.41 19.89 -12.27
CA VAL A 169 17.93 18.89 -13.22
C VAL A 169 18.00 19.48 -14.62
N GLU A 170 18.95 19.02 -15.44
CA GLU A 170 19.04 19.38 -16.85
C GLU A 170 18.50 18.25 -17.73
N VAL A 171 17.48 18.55 -18.54
CA VAL A 171 16.88 17.62 -19.49
C VAL A 171 17.01 18.21 -20.88
N ARG A 172 17.82 17.60 -21.74
CA ARG A 172 18.05 18.03 -23.14
C ARG A 172 18.43 19.52 -23.23
N GLY A 173 19.36 19.98 -22.37
CA GLY A 173 19.80 21.38 -22.34
C GLY A 173 18.87 22.35 -21.61
N THR A 174 17.72 21.88 -21.10
CA THR A 174 16.77 22.72 -20.34
C THR A 174 16.92 22.46 -18.85
N LYS A 175 17.20 23.51 -18.07
CA LYS A 175 17.20 23.46 -16.60
C LYS A 175 15.76 23.48 -16.08
N LEU A 176 15.41 22.48 -15.30
CA LEU A 176 14.10 22.32 -14.69
C LEU A 176 14.28 22.31 -13.17
N ASP A 177 13.63 23.25 -12.49
CA ASP A 177 13.47 23.19 -11.03
C ASP A 177 12.36 22.19 -10.71
N VAL A 178 12.77 20.97 -10.36
CA VAL A 178 11.85 19.86 -10.09
C VAL A 178 11.04 20.15 -8.83
N ASP A 179 11.62 20.83 -7.85
CA ASP A 179 10.96 21.15 -6.59
C ASP A 179 9.87 22.20 -6.80
N ALA A 180 10.13 23.23 -7.60
CA ALA A 180 9.12 24.24 -7.97
C ALA A 180 7.97 23.65 -8.80
N ILE A 181 8.28 22.72 -9.72
CA ILE A 181 7.23 22.01 -10.49
C ILE A 181 6.41 21.10 -9.57
N ALA A 182 7.08 20.32 -8.73
CA ALA A 182 6.41 19.41 -7.79
C ALA A 182 5.52 20.18 -6.82
N ALA A 183 5.97 21.34 -6.30
CA ALA A 183 5.20 22.17 -5.38
C ALA A 183 3.82 22.57 -5.93
N ARG A 184 3.71 22.85 -7.24
CA ARG A 184 2.44 23.20 -7.89
C ARG A 184 1.39 22.08 -7.88
N HIS A 185 1.81 20.85 -7.60
CA HIS A 185 0.95 19.67 -7.58
C HIS A 185 0.74 19.12 -6.16
N ARG A 186 1.28 19.77 -5.12
CA ARG A 186 1.25 19.28 -3.72
C ARG A 186 -0.03 19.64 -2.94
N ASP A 187 -0.82 20.61 -3.38
CA ASP A 187 -1.97 21.15 -2.61
C ASP A 187 -3.22 20.24 -2.57
N ARG A 188 -3.07 18.93 -2.79
CA ARG A 188 -4.19 18.00 -2.63
C ARG A 188 -4.29 17.59 -1.16
N GLU A 189 -5.40 17.96 -0.54
CA GLU A 189 -5.77 17.48 0.78
C GLU A 189 -5.79 15.94 0.79
N VAL A 190 -5.21 15.36 1.82
CA VAL A 190 -5.16 13.90 2.00
C VAL A 190 -6.54 13.44 2.45
N GLU A 191 -7.12 12.46 1.76
CA GLU A 191 -8.44 11.96 2.13
C GLU A 191 -8.39 11.28 3.50
N THR A 192 -9.27 11.69 4.41
CA THR A 192 -9.31 11.16 5.79
C THR A 192 -10.11 9.87 5.91
N ASP A 193 -10.74 9.40 4.84
CA ASP A 193 -11.61 8.22 4.79
C ASP A 193 -11.21 7.22 3.69
N ALA A 194 -9.94 7.28 3.25
CA ALA A 194 -9.45 6.58 2.07
C ALA A 194 -9.76 5.08 2.10
N PHE A 195 -9.51 4.40 3.23
CA PHE A 195 -9.71 2.94 3.32
C PHE A 195 -11.18 2.54 3.13
N VAL A 196 -12.12 3.24 3.78
CA VAL A 196 -13.55 2.97 3.65
C VAL A 196 -14.02 3.26 2.21
N ARG A 197 -13.57 4.37 1.62
CA ARG A 197 -13.90 4.72 0.23
C ARG A 197 -13.43 3.67 -0.76
N TRP A 198 -12.27 3.05 -0.53
CA TRP A 198 -11.78 1.95 -1.37
C TRP A 198 -12.69 0.72 -1.27
N LEU A 199 -13.12 0.34 -0.07
CA LEU A 199 -14.08 -0.77 0.09
C LEU A 199 -15.41 -0.48 -0.64
N GLN A 200 -15.92 0.75 -0.55
CA GLN A 200 -17.13 1.17 -1.26
C GLN A 200 -16.95 1.22 -2.79
N MET A 201 -15.76 1.58 -3.28
CA MET A 201 -15.43 1.51 -4.70
C MET A 201 -15.46 0.06 -5.18
N VAL A 202 -14.88 -0.87 -4.42
CA VAL A 202 -14.91 -2.30 -4.73
C VAL A 202 -16.33 -2.83 -4.73
N ALA A 203 -17.14 -2.50 -3.72
CA ALA A 203 -18.53 -2.93 -3.63
C ALA A 203 -19.39 -2.54 -4.85
N ARG A 204 -19.05 -1.44 -5.52
CA ARG A 204 -19.74 -1.00 -6.75
C ARG A 204 -19.32 -1.74 -8.02
N ARG A 205 -18.19 -2.45 -7.99
CA ARG A 205 -17.57 -3.13 -9.14
C ARG A 205 -17.49 -4.65 -9.00
N ALA A 206 -17.66 -5.15 -7.77
CA ALA A 206 -17.65 -6.57 -7.45
C ALA A 206 -18.91 -7.26 -7.99
#